data_AF-A0A351UNC0-F1
#
_entry.id   AF-A0A351UNC0-F1
#
_cell.length_a   1.000
_cell.length_b   1.000
_cell.length_c   1.000
_cell.angle_alpha   90.00
_cell.angle_beta   90.00
_cell.angle_gamma   90.00
#
_symmetry.space_group_name_H-M   'P 1'
#
loop_
_entity.id
_entity.type
_entity.pdbx_description
1 polymer ?
#
loop_
_entity_poly.entity_id
_entity_poly.type
_entity_poly.pdbx_seq_one_letter_code
_entity_poly.pdbx_strand_id
1 'polypeptide(L)' 'MLTKGAIEDLIVQHLRPAPGAAPVSKKVPELKQKLFLSDLELRKLYKPGSRTVTVPANAIVSPLSLDWLDYDGVKIIHG' A
#
# COMPACT_ATOMS: atom_id res chain seq x y z
N MET A 1 28.02 0.55 -18.31
CA MET A 1 27.50 1.20 -17.09
C MET A 1 26.00 1.32 -17.22
N LEU A 2 25.24 0.93 -16.19
CA LEU A 2 23.78 1.04 -16.19
C LEU A 2 23.41 2.49 -15.83
N THR A 3 23.19 3.34 -16.84
CA THR A 3 22.79 4.73 -16.63
C THR A 3 21.28 4.81 -16.41
N LYS A 4 20.79 5.89 -15.80
CA LYS A 4 19.34 6.11 -15.57
C LYS A 4 18.52 5.94 -16.86
N GLY A 5 19.01 6.50 -17.98
CA GLY A 5 18.37 6.36 -19.29
C GLY A 5 18.30 4.92 -19.79
N ALA A 6 19.36 4.13 -19.57
CA ALA A 6 19.36 2.72 -19.95
C ALA A 6 18.32 1.89 -19.17
N ILE A 7 18.04 2.26 -17.92
CA ILE A 7 17.00 1.62 -17.11
C ILE A 7 15.61 2.04 -17.59
N GLU A 8 15.41 3.33 -17.88
CA GLU A 8 14.15 3.84 -18.42
C GLU A 8 13.79 3.19 -19.76
N ASP A 9 14.74 3.05 -20.68
CA ASP A 9 14.53 2.40 -21.97
C ASP A 9 14.15 0.92 -21.83
N LEU A 10 14.77 0.22 -20.89
CA LEU A 10 14.50 -1.20 -20.62
C LEU A 10 13.09 -1.39 -20.05
N ILE A 11 12.67 -0.52 -19.14
CA ILE A 11 11.30 -0.51 -18.58
C ILE A 11 10.29 -0.21 -19.69
N VAL A 12 10.54 0.80 -20.52
CA VAL A 12 9.65 1.18 -21.62
C VAL A 12 9.55 0.07 -22.66
N GLN A 13 10.65 -0.62 -22.97
CA GLN A 13 10.66 -1.75 -23.90
C GLN A 13 9.82 -2.92 -23.38
N HIS A 14 9.83 -3.17 -22.06
CA HIS A 14 9.10 -4.29 -21.45
C HIS A 14 7.62 -3.97 -21.19
N LEU A 15 7.30 -2.71 -20.93
CA LEU A 15 5.92 -2.26 -20.70
C LEU A 15 5.18 -1.87 -21.97
N ARG A 16 5.86 -1.77 -23.12
CA ARG A 16 5.20 -1.48 -24.39
C ARG A 16 4.26 -2.64 -24.76
N PRO A 17 2.96 -2.36 -24.95
CA PRO A 17 2.05 -3.37 -25.47
C PRO A 17 2.46 -3.77 -26.89
N ALA A 18 2.28 -5.04 -27.25
CA ALA A 18 2.56 -5.52 -28.60
C ALA A 18 1.78 -4.70 -29.65
N PRO A 19 2.37 -4.43 -30.84
CA PRO A 19 1.66 -3.71 -31.89
C PRO A 19 0.37 -4.46 -32.27
N GLY A 20 -0.78 -3.80 -32.10
CA GLY A 20 -2.11 -4.40 -32.30
C GLY A 20 -2.86 -4.79 -31.03
N ALA A 21 -2.24 -4.69 -29.85
CA ALA A 21 -2.95 -4.82 -28.59
C ALA A 21 -3.81 -3.56 -28.35
N ALA A 22 -5.11 -3.67 -28.60
CA ALA A 22 -6.06 -2.65 -28.15
C ALA A 22 -5.96 -2.51 -26.62
N PRO A 23 -5.99 -1.28 -26.07
CA PRO A 23 -6.05 -1.11 -24.63
C PRO A 23 -7.27 -1.87 -24.13
N VAL A 24 -7.05 -2.81 -23.20
CA VAL A 24 -8.16 -3.51 -22.55
C VAL A 24 -8.86 -2.46 -21.69
N SER A 25 -9.87 -1.81 -22.26
CA SER A 25 -10.86 -1.00 -21.55
C SER A 25 -11.77 -1.92 -20.73
N LYS A 26 -11.20 -2.83 -19.95
CA LYS A 26 -11.96 -3.42 -18.85
C LYS A 26 -12.17 -2.26 -17.90
N LYS A 27 -13.43 -1.82 -17.82
CA LYS A 27 -13.94 -1.03 -16.71
C LYS A 27 -13.65 -1.88 -15.47
N VAL A 28 -12.49 -1.67 -14.87
CA VAL A 28 -12.11 -2.31 -13.61
C VAL A 28 -13.21 -1.84 -12.67
N PRO A 29 -14.07 -2.74 -12.14
CA PRO A 29 -15.05 -2.33 -11.15
C PRO A 29 -14.27 -1.57 -10.08
N GLU A 30 -14.72 -0.38 -9.68
CA GLU A 30 -13.99 0.47 -8.74
C GLU A 30 -13.51 -0.41 -7.59
N LEU A 31 -12.22 -0.77 -7.63
CA LEU A 31 -11.60 -1.53 -6.57
C LEU A 31 -11.69 -0.54 -5.43
N LYS A 32 -12.60 -0.77 -4.47
CA LYS A 32 -12.66 -0.02 -3.22
C LYS A 32 -11.24 -0.05 -2.71
N GLN A 33 -10.50 1.05 -2.91
CA GLN A 33 -9.05 1.04 -2.75
C GLN A 33 -8.82 0.64 -1.31
N LYS A 34 -8.22 -0.53 -1.12
CA LYS A 34 -7.88 -0.99 0.22
C LYS A 34 -6.69 -0.14 0.64
N LEU A 35 -6.87 0.64 1.68
CA LEU A 35 -5.85 1.57 2.14
C LEU A 35 -4.82 0.77 2.93
N PHE A 36 -3.63 0.56 2.37
CA PHE A 36 -2.58 -0.12 3.10
C PHE A 36 -1.95 0.84 4.11
N LEU A 37 -1.96 0.47 5.39
CA LEU A 37 -1.32 1.21 6.46
C LEU A 37 0.01 0.56 6.81
N SER A 38 1.08 1.24 6.43
CA SER A 38 2.44 0.88 6.81
C SER A 38 2.73 1.18 8.28
N ASP A 39 3.83 0.63 8.78
CA ASP A 39 4.31 0.89 10.14
C ASP A 39 4.49 2.38 10.44
N LEU A 40 5.07 3.10 9.49
CA LEU A 40 5.31 4.54 9.62
C LEU A 40 4.00 5.33 9.71
N GLU A 41 2.97 4.92 8.97
CA GLU A 41 1.65 5.56 9.03
C GLU A 41 0.92 5.24 10.33
N LEU A 42 0.99 4.00 10.80
CA LEU A 42 0.44 3.62 12.09
C LEU A 42 1.11 4.36 13.25
N ARG A 43 2.43 4.54 13.22
CA ARG A 43 3.15 5.34 14.22
C ARG A 43 2.74 6.82 14.21
N LYS A 44 2.34 7.37 13.06
CA LYS A 44 1.82 8.75 12.98
C LYS A 44 0.40 8.86 13.54
N LEU A 45 -0.42 7.84 13.34
CA LEU A 45 -1.79 7.78 13.86
C LEU A 45 -1.83 7.49 15.37
N TYR A 46 -0.84 6.74 15.86
CA TYR A 46 -0.71 6.38 17.25
C TYR A 46 -0.41 7.60 18.13
N LYS A 47 -1.22 7.79 19.17
CA LYS A 47 -0.98 8.79 20.22
C LYS A 47 -0.27 8.11 21.39
N PRO A 48 0.87 8.61 21.85
CA PRO A 48 1.58 8.04 23.00
C PRO A 48 0.66 7.91 24.22
N GLY A 49 0.58 6.71 24.80
CA GLY A 49 -0.28 6.41 25.96
C GLY A 49 -1.72 6.04 25.61
N SER A 50 -2.12 6.11 24.34
CA SER A 50 -3.40 5.57 23.88
C SER A 50 -3.32 4.04 23.82
N ARG A 51 -4.33 3.35 24.34
CA ARG A 51 -4.46 1.88 24.22
C ARG A 51 -5.19 1.46 22.95
N THR A 52 -5.52 2.40 22.07
CA THR A 52 -6.32 2.17 20.88
C THR A 52 -5.82 2.99 19.71
N VAL A 53 -5.83 2.39 18.51
CA VAL A 53 -5.60 3.06 17.23
C VAL A 53 -6.83 2.84 16.35
N THR A 54 -7.39 3.94 15.85
CA THR A 54 -8.50 3.90 14.90
C THR A 54 -7.96 3.86 13.49
N VAL A 55 -8.34 2.82 12.73
CA VAL A 55 -7.97 2.63 11.33
C VAL A 55 -9.23 2.60 10.47
N PRO A 56 -9.18 3.05 9.20
CA PRO A 56 -10.32 2.98 8.29
C PRO A 56 -10.81 1.53 8.10
N ALA A 57 -12.12 1.30 8.00
CA ALA A 57 -12.70 -0.05 7.82
C ALA A 57 -12.20 -0.82 6.59
N ASN A 58 -11.78 -0.11 5.54
CA ASN A 58 -11.21 -0.69 4.32
C ASN A 58 -9.68 -0.80 4.35
N ALA A 59 -9.04 -0.51 5.48
CA ALA A 59 -7.59 -0.52 5.59
C ALA A 59 -7.04 -1.93 5.77
N ILE A 60 -5.87 -2.18 5.17
CA ILE A 60 -5.04 -3.35 5.45
C ILE A 60 -3.91 -2.88 6.34
N VAL A 61 -3.79 -3.44 7.53
CA VAL A 61 -2.67 -3.16 8.44
C VAL A 61 -1.47 -4.02 8.06
N SER A 62 -0.28 -3.40 8.03
CA SER A 62 0.98 -4.10 7.86
C SER A 62 1.18 -5.19 8.93
N PRO A 63 1.47 -6.45 8.55
CA PRO A 63 1.72 -7.53 9.52
C PRO A 63 2.86 -7.21 10.49
N LEU A 64 3.91 -6.53 10.03
CA LEU A 64 5.05 -6.12 10.86
C LEU A 64 4.65 -5.14 11.98
N SER A 65 3.52 -4.46 11.82
CA SER A 65 3.02 -3.52 12.81
C SER A 65 2.17 -4.19 13.89
N LEU A 66 1.68 -5.41 13.64
CA LEU A 66 0.92 -6.16 14.63
C LEU A 66 1.79 -6.53 15.83
N ASP A 67 3.05 -6.91 15.60
CA ASP A 67 3.97 -7.35 16.65
C ASP A 67 4.16 -6.29 17.74
N TRP A 68 4.35 -5.02 17.37
CA TRP A 68 4.53 -3.96 18.37
C TRP A 68 3.20 -3.47 18.95
N LEU A 69 2.11 -3.50 18.18
CA LEU A 69 0.77 -3.16 18.68
C LEU A 69 0.36 -4.15 19.77
N ASP A 70 0.60 -5.44 19.57
CA ASP A 70 0.33 -6.48 20.56
C ASP A 70 1.25 -6.34 21.79
N TYR A 71 2.54 -6.06 21.58
CA TYR A 71 3.50 -5.85 22.67
C TYR A 71 3.12 -4.65 23.56
N ASP A 72 2.71 -3.53 22.97
CA ASP A 72 2.30 -2.33 23.69
C ASP A 72 0.84 -2.40 24.20
N GLY A 73 0.13 -3.50 23.94
CA GLY A 73 -1.26 -3.71 24.34
C GLY A 73 -2.25 -2.77 23.65
N VAL A 74 -1.92 -2.33 22.43
CA VAL A 74 -2.68 -1.36 21.63
C VAL A 74 -3.69 -2.10 20.75
N LYS A 75 -4.98 -1.81 20.94
CA LYS A 75 -6.06 -2.42 20.16
C LYS A 75 -6.37 -1.64 18.89
N ILE A 76 -6.62 -2.37 17.81
CA ILE A 76 -7.02 -1.81 16.52
C ILE A 76 -8.55 -1.72 16.47
N ILE A 77 -9.07 -0.52 16.21
CA ILE A 77 -10.51 -0.28 16.02
C ILE A 77 -10.73 0.11 14.56
N HIS A 78 -11.57 -0.64 13.85
CA HIS A 78 -11.96 -0.33 12.47
C HIS A 78 -13.17 0.61 12.51
N GLY A 79 -13.00 1.82 11.96
CA GLY A 79 -14.01 2.89 11.91
C GLY A 79 -14.63 3.09 10.53
#